data_AF-A0A1G8HN38-F1
#
_entry.id   AF-A0A1G8HN38-F1
#
_cell.length_a   1.000
_cell.length_b   1.000
_cell.length_c   1.000
_cell.angle_alpha   90.00
_cell.angle_beta   90.00
_cell.angle_gamma   90.00
#
_symmetry.space_group_name_H-M   'P 1'
#
loop_
_entity.id
_entity.type
_entity.pdbx_description
1 polymer ?
#
loop_
_entity_poly.entity_id
_entity_poly.type
_entity_poly.pdbx_seq_one_letter_code
_entity_poly.pdbx_strand_id
1 'polypeptide(L)'
;MWLEYFEQYAENKLSLFLKAKPWNYKNDICMIGFKKLADATGETKWNDYILKSGSYLLKEDGTIDNWYNGEKNSDKVSFGKTFRILHEITKDSRYLLGIEEAYRMLEGYPRTETGNFWHKDIYPHQVWLDGLYMIMPFYAQSLIEFHENTWDDIFDQFQNAHKLLWNNELKLYTHANDCSRLSDWSDETTGQSQVVWLRAVGWFFMALVDTYEISCKESDRAEELKLILGDASRYMLNYLDTDVNMFHQIVDRKDLQDNYHETSGSAMMAYAFMKASRLGLLEGKYGQIGSSILDGIKNRYLTREEGVLTLKGICASAGLGPGPDNREDRDGTPEYYLREKQMDDNQHGTAACMMAVSEQLLRVN
;
A
#
# COMPACT_ATOMS: atom_id res chain seq x y z
N MET A 1 4.64 1.93 -23.58
CA MET A 1 4.69 0.60 -22.94
C MET A 1 3.90 0.56 -21.64
N TRP A 2 4.17 1.43 -20.65
CA TRP A 2 3.41 1.43 -19.39
C TRP A 2 1.91 1.72 -19.56
N LEU A 3 1.54 2.84 -20.20
CA LEU A 3 0.12 3.19 -20.40
C LEU A 3 -0.62 2.11 -21.21
N GLU A 4 0.01 1.60 -22.27
CA GLU A 4 -0.50 0.47 -23.06
C GLU A 4 -0.71 -0.80 -22.21
N TYR A 5 0.25 -1.13 -21.33
CA TYR A 5 0.10 -2.24 -20.39
C TYR A 5 -1.09 -2.04 -19.45
N PHE A 6 -1.28 -0.83 -18.93
CA PHE A 6 -2.38 -0.53 -18.00
C PHE A 6 -3.75 -0.60 -18.66
N GLU A 7 -3.89 -0.13 -19.91
CA GLU A 7 -5.10 -0.30 -20.72
C GLU A 7 -5.39 -1.78 -20.94
N GLN A 8 -4.40 -2.54 -21.41
CA GLN A 8 -4.52 -3.99 -21.61
C GLN A 8 -4.89 -4.72 -20.30
N TYR A 9 -4.30 -4.32 -19.18
CA TYR A 9 -4.57 -4.87 -17.86
C TYR A 9 -6.01 -4.60 -17.41
N ALA A 10 -6.48 -3.37 -17.56
CA ALA A 10 -7.84 -2.97 -17.20
C ALA A 10 -8.90 -3.77 -17.99
N GLU A 11 -8.63 -3.99 -19.28
CA GLU A 11 -9.55 -4.69 -20.17
C GLU A 11 -9.58 -6.20 -19.90
N ASN A 12 -8.41 -6.81 -19.70
CA ASN A 12 -8.26 -8.26 -19.79
C ASN A 12 -7.99 -8.96 -18.47
N LYS A 13 -7.29 -8.32 -17.53
CA LYS A 13 -6.79 -8.97 -16.30
C LYS A 13 -7.60 -8.58 -15.07
N LEU A 14 -7.83 -7.28 -14.87
CA LEU A 14 -8.57 -6.82 -13.71
C LEU A 14 -9.98 -7.43 -13.67
N SER A 15 -10.68 -7.48 -14.80
CA SER A 15 -12.01 -8.09 -14.91
C SER A 15 -12.04 -9.58 -14.51
N LEU A 16 -10.94 -10.32 -14.70
CA LEU A 16 -10.83 -11.71 -14.25
C LEU A 16 -10.68 -11.81 -12.73
N PHE A 17 -9.88 -10.94 -12.11
CA PHE A 17 -9.75 -10.88 -10.65
C PHE A 17 -11.09 -10.56 -9.97
N LEU A 18 -11.81 -9.57 -10.51
CA LEU A 18 -13.11 -9.13 -9.99
C LEU A 18 -14.18 -10.24 -10.11
N LYS A 19 -14.08 -11.13 -11.11
CA LYS A 19 -14.96 -12.30 -11.25
C LYS A 19 -14.57 -13.47 -10.35
N ALA A 20 -13.29 -13.59 -10.02
CA ALA A 20 -12.75 -14.76 -9.31
C ALA A 20 -12.92 -14.67 -7.79
N LYS A 21 -12.90 -13.46 -7.21
CA LYS A 21 -13.02 -13.24 -5.77
C LYS A 21 -13.88 -12.02 -5.43
N PRO A 22 -14.54 -12.00 -4.26
CA PRO A 22 -15.22 -10.81 -3.77
C PRO A 22 -14.27 -9.60 -3.64
N TRP A 23 -14.85 -8.39 -3.58
CA TRP A 23 -14.06 -7.16 -3.53
C TRP A 23 -13.08 -7.14 -2.34
N ASN A 24 -11.87 -6.66 -2.54
CA ASN A 24 -10.86 -6.53 -1.48
C ASN A 24 -9.90 -5.36 -1.76
N TYR A 25 -9.03 -5.05 -0.81
CA TYR A 25 -8.11 -3.89 -0.89
C TYR A 25 -7.21 -3.89 -2.13
N LYS A 26 -6.93 -5.06 -2.73
CA LYS A 26 -6.14 -5.16 -3.97
C LYS A 26 -6.88 -4.54 -5.16
N ASN A 27 -8.21 -4.54 -5.12
CA ASN A 27 -9.03 -3.83 -6.10
C ASN A 27 -9.00 -2.32 -5.84
N ASP A 28 -9.05 -1.89 -4.57
CA ASP A 28 -9.03 -0.46 -4.21
C ASP A 28 -7.76 0.22 -4.71
N ILE A 29 -6.62 -0.43 -4.52
CA ILE A 29 -5.34 0.13 -4.98
C ILE A 29 -5.29 0.24 -6.50
N CYS A 30 -5.96 -0.65 -7.25
CA CYS A 30 -6.12 -0.46 -8.70
C CYS A 30 -6.98 0.78 -9.01
N MET A 31 -8.06 1.04 -8.26
CA MET A 31 -8.88 2.23 -8.45
C MET A 31 -8.09 3.51 -8.17
N ILE A 32 -7.29 3.50 -7.09
CA ILE A 32 -6.35 4.58 -6.76
C ILE A 32 -5.32 4.77 -7.89
N GLY A 33 -4.75 3.68 -8.41
CA GLY A 33 -3.82 3.72 -9.54
C GLY A 33 -4.41 4.36 -10.80
N PHE A 34 -5.61 3.94 -11.20
CA PHE A 34 -6.29 4.57 -12.33
C PHE A 34 -6.65 6.03 -12.07
N LYS A 35 -7.08 6.38 -10.85
CA LYS A 35 -7.39 7.78 -10.51
C LYS A 35 -6.14 8.65 -10.63
N LYS A 36 -4.99 8.19 -10.12
CA LYS A 36 -3.72 8.91 -10.28
C LYS A 36 -3.31 9.02 -11.76
N LEU A 37 -3.59 8.02 -12.60
CA LEU A 37 -3.35 8.13 -14.04
C LEU A 37 -4.27 9.17 -14.68
N ALA A 38 -5.57 9.18 -14.32
CA ALA A 38 -6.53 10.18 -14.77
C ALA A 38 -6.04 11.60 -14.44
N ASP A 39 -5.60 11.82 -13.21
CA ASP A 39 -5.12 13.12 -12.74
C ASP A 39 -3.82 13.54 -13.43
N ALA A 40 -2.90 12.60 -13.65
CA ALA A 40 -1.59 12.89 -14.26
C ALA A 40 -1.66 13.11 -15.78
N THR A 41 -2.54 12.41 -16.50
CA THR A 41 -2.65 12.52 -17.96
C THR A 41 -3.77 13.44 -18.43
N GLY A 42 -4.76 13.71 -17.57
CA GLY A 42 -6.00 14.39 -17.96
C GLY A 42 -6.92 13.56 -18.87
N GLU A 43 -6.62 12.27 -19.08
CA GLU A 43 -7.41 11.41 -19.96
C GLU A 43 -8.56 10.74 -19.21
N THR A 44 -9.79 10.97 -19.68
CA THR A 44 -11.01 10.45 -19.03
C THR A 44 -11.16 8.93 -19.12
N LYS A 45 -10.47 8.26 -20.05
CA LYS A 45 -10.54 6.80 -20.21
C LYS A 45 -10.18 6.04 -18.92
N TRP A 46 -9.30 6.62 -18.09
CA TRP A 46 -8.94 6.04 -16.81
C TRP A 46 -10.13 6.04 -15.83
N ASN A 47 -10.97 7.08 -15.86
CA ASN A 47 -12.23 7.12 -15.12
C ASN A 47 -13.22 6.07 -15.63
N ASP A 48 -13.26 5.80 -16.93
CA ASP A 48 -14.12 4.74 -17.48
C ASP A 48 -13.73 3.36 -16.93
N TYR A 49 -12.43 3.08 -16.81
CA TYR A 49 -11.95 1.84 -16.17
C TYR A 49 -12.30 1.78 -14.68
N ILE A 50 -12.25 2.90 -13.96
CA ILE A 50 -12.70 2.99 -12.57
C ILE A 50 -14.19 2.69 -12.47
N LEU A 51 -15.03 3.32 -13.29
CA LEU A 51 -16.49 3.12 -13.25
C LEU A 51 -16.86 1.68 -13.63
N LYS A 52 -16.24 1.13 -14.67
CA LYS A 52 -16.47 -0.24 -15.12
C LYS A 52 -16.10 -1.28 -14.05
N SER A 53 -15.03 -1.01 -13.30
CA SER A 53 -14.49 -1.95 -12.33
C SER A 53 -15.07 -1.75 -10.94
N GLY A 54 -15.22 -0.53 -10.46
CA GLY A 54 -15.61 -0.20 -9.09
C GLY A 54 -17.11 -0.09 -8.84
N SER A 55 -17.93 0.14 -9.87
CA SER A 55 -19.38 0.35 -9.68
C SER A 55 -20.11 -0.81 -9.03
N TYR A 56 -19.63 -2.06 -9.18
CA TYR A 56 -20.26 -3.22 -8.55
C TYR A 56 -20.01 -3.30 -7.04
N LEU A 57 -19.05 -2.54 -6.49
CA LEU A 57 -18.79 -2.49 -5.05
C LEU A 57 -20.03 -2.04 -4.28
N LEU A 58 -20.88 -1.22 -4.89
CA LEU A 58 -22.15 -0.78 -4.31
C LEU A 58 -23.31 -1.28 -5.17
N LYS A 59 -24.15 -2.14 -4.59
CA LYS A 59 -25.35 -2.66 -5.26
C LYS A 59 -26.46 -1.61 -5.31
N GLU A 60 -27.43 -1.81 -6.19
CA GLU A 60 -28.57 -0.88 -6.35
C GLU A 60 -29.38 -0.67 -5.07
N ASP A 61 -29.45 -1.70 -4.21
CA ASP A 61 -30.14 -1.67 -2.91
C ASP A 61 -29.32 -1.00 -1.80
N GLY A 62 -28.11 -0.50 -2.10
CA GLY A 62 -27.20 0.12 -1.14
C GLY A 62 -26.27 -0.86 -0.42
N THR A 63 -26.36 -2.16 -0.69
CA THR A 63 -25.47 -3.16 -0.09
C THR A 63 -24.07 -3.04 -0.67
N ILE A 64 -23.05 -3.05 0.21
CA ILE A 64 -21.65 -3.06 -0.20
C ILE A 64 -21.16 -4.50 -0.38
N ASP A 65 -20.50 -4.79 -1.50
CA ASP A 65 -19.91 -6.09 -1.76
C ASP A 65 -18.83 -6.43 -0.72
N ASN A 66 -18.88 -7.66 -0.19
CA ASN A 66 -17.94 -8.16 0.81
C ASN A 66 -17.82 -7.24 2.05
N TRP A 67 -18.90 -6.58 2.49
CA TRP A 67 -18.93 -5.80 3.73
C TRP A 67 -19.77 -6.52 4.79
N TYR A 68 -19.19 -6.68 5.98
CA TYR A 68 -19.85 -7.32 7.11
C TYR A 68 -19.83 -6.39 8.31
N ASN A 69 -21.01 -6.01 8.80
CA ASN A 69 -21.14 -5.14 9.95
C ASN A 69 -20.52 -5.79 11.20
N GLY A 70 -19.62 -5.08 11.86
CA GLY A 70 -18.93 -5.53 13.06
C GLY A 70 -17.57 -6.19 12.82
N GLU A 71 -17.19 -6.49 11.57
CA GLU A 71 -15.81 -6.92 11.26
C GLU A 71 -14.85 -5.72 11.43
N LYS A 72 -13.82 -5.84 12.27
CA LYS A 72 -12.73 -4.86 12.34
C LYS A 72 -11.55 -5.40 11.55
N ASN A 73 -11.43 -4.92 10.31
CA ASN A 73 -10.39 -5.35 9.37
C ASN A 73 -9.84 -4.14 8.61
N SER A 74 -8.55 -3.84 8.76
CA SER A 74 -7.94 -2.63 8.19
C SER A 74 -8.11 -2.58 6.67
N ASP A 75 -8.10 -3.75 6.03
CA ASP A 75 -8.25 -3.87 4.58
C ASP A 75 -9.62 -3.40 4.10
N LYS A 76 -10.65 -3.46 4.95
CA LYS A 76 -12.01 -2.98 4.65
C LYS A 76 -12.08 -1.46 4.72
N VAL A 77 -11.33 -0.83 5.62
CA VAL A 77 -11.23 0.64 5.68
C VAL A 77 -10.74 1.22 4.35
N SER A 78 -9.85 0.49 3.64
CA SER A 78 -9.37 0.88 2.31
C SER A 78 -10.49 1.06 1.28
N PHE A 79 -11.65 0.41 1.44
CA PHE A 79 -12.78 0.50 0.50
C PHE A 79 -13.31 1.94 0.45
N GLY A 80 -13.21 2.67 1.57
CA GLY A 80 -13.56 4.07 1.67
C GLY A 80 -12.83 4.96 0.66
N LYS A 81 -11.60 4.60 0.27
CA LYS A 81 -10.85 5.32 -0.78
C LYS A 81 -11.50 5.14 -2.15
N THR A 82 -11.92 3.91 -2.49
CA THR A 82 -12.64 3.65 -3.74
C THR A 82 -13.99 4.37 -3.76
N PHE A 83 -14.73 4.34 -2.65
CA PHE A 83 -15.98 5.08 -2.56
C PHE A 83 -15.79 6.58 -2.76
N ARG A 84 -14.73 7.15 -2.18
CA ARG A 84 -14.37 8.55 -2.39
C ARG A 84 -14.09 8.86 -3.86
N ILE A 85 -13.32 8.01 -4.55
CA ILE A 85 -13.06 8.15 -5.99
C ILE A 85 -14.36 8.05 -6.81
N LEU A 86 -15.21 7.06 -6.53
CA LEU A 86 -16.47 6.86 -7.24
C LEU A 86 -17.45 8.02 -7.00
N HIS A 87 -17.52 8.54 -5.77
CA HIS A 87 -18.28 9.73 -5.44
C HIS A 87 -17.75 10.96 -6.19
N GLU A 88 -16.43 11.13 -6.26
CA GLU A 88 -15.82 12.25 -6.97
C GLU A 88 -16.21 12.25 -8.45
N ILE A 89 -16.16 11.09 -9.10
CA ILE A 89 -16.45 10.93 -10.54
C ILE A 89 -17.94 11.05 -10.84
N THR A 90 -18.80 10.39 -10.05
CA THR A 90 -20.23 10.26 -10.38
C THR A 90 -21.12 11.30 -9.71
N LYS A 91 -20.65 11.89 -8.59
CA LYS A 91 -21.46 12.69 -7.65
C LYS A 91 -22.67 11.94 -7.07
N ASP A 92 -22.66 10.61 -7.13
CA ASP A 92 -23.72 9.78 -6.56
C ASP A 92 -23.55 9.67 -5.04
N SER A 93 -24.52 10.24 -4.31
CA SER A 93 -24.50 10.31 -2.84
C SER A 93 -24.54 8.95 -2.15
N ARG A 94 -24.90 7.87 -2.85
CA ARG A 94 -24.85 6.53 -2.24
C ARG A 94 -23.41 6.11 -1.92
N TYR A 95 -22.42 6.61 -2.67
CA TYR A 95 -21.01 6.36 -2.36
C TYR A 95 -20.56 7.10 -1.09
N LEU A 96 -21.18 8.25 -0.74
CA LEU A 96 -20.91 8.94 0.52
C LEU A 96 -21.25 8.04 1.73
N LEU A 97 -22.34 7.27 1.65
CA LEU A 97 -22.71 6.31 2.70
C LEU A 97 -21.60 5.27 2.93
N GLY A 98 -20.94 4.81 1.85
CA GLY A 98 -19.81 3.90 1.96
C GLY A 98 -18.57 4.53 2.60
N ILE A 99 -18.32 5.82 2.34
CA ILE A 99 -17.26 6.60 3.01
C ILE A 99 -17.56 6.71 4.51
N GLU A 100 -18.79 7.10 4.85
CA GLU A 100 -19.24 7.22 6.24
C GLU A 100 -19.16 5.88 6.98
N GLU A 101 -19.54 4.77 6.34
CA GLU A 101 -19.48 3.44 6.95
C GLU A 101 -18.04 3.00 7.21
N ALA A 102 -17.14 3.22 6.25
CA ALA A 102 -15.71 2.96 6.45
C ALA A 102 -15.10 3.86 7.53
N TYR A 103 -15.56 5.11 7.65
CA TYR A 103 -15.13 6.02 8.70
C TYR A 103 -15.65 5.60 10.08
N ARG A 104 -16.94 5.27 10.20
CA ARG A 104 -17.57 4.74 11.43
C ARG A 104 -16.90 3.46 11.92
N MET A 105 -16.33 2.64 11.03
CA MET A 105 -15.58 1.45 11.45
C MET A 105 -14.41 1.80 12.39
N LEU A 106 -13.78 2.97 12.21
CA LEU A 106 -12.69 3.46 13.07
C LEU A 106 -13.17 3.76 14.49
N GLU A 107 -14.45 4.09 14.66
CA GLU A 107 -15.07 4.22 15.97
C GLU A 107 -15.12 2.85 16.67
N GLY A 108 -14.51 2.76 17.84
CA GLY A 108 -14.38 1.51 18.59
C GLY A 108 -13.53 0.45 17.87
N TYR A 109 -12.70 0.83 16.88
CA TYR A 109 -11.73 -0.09 16.31
C TYR A 109 -10.69 -0.47 17.40
N PRO A 110 -10.41 -1.77 17.61
CA PRO A 110 -9.54 -2.20 18.69
C PRO A 110 -8.10 -1.70 18.50
N ARG A 111 -7.46 -1.39 19.63
CA ARG A 111 -6.14 -0.78 19.66
C ARG A 111 -5.19 -1.56 20.56
N THR A 112 -3.93 -1.54 20.20
CA THR A 112 -2.82 -1.99 21.05
C THR A 112 -2.68 -1.06 22.26
N GLU A 113 -1.88 -1.46 23.25
CA GLU A 113 -1.56 -0.59 24.39
C GLU A 113 -0.81 0.70 23.99
N THR A 114 -0.17 0.72 22.83
CA THR A 114 0.48 1.91 22.26
C THR A 114 -0.49 2.79 21.48
N GLY A 115 -1.78 2.45 21.42
CA GLY A 115 -2.82 3.22 20.73
C GLY A 115 -2.92 2.96 19.23
N ASN A 116 -2.02 2.18 18.63
CA ASN A 116 -2.14 1.75 17.23
C ASN A 116 -3.36 0.85 17.03
N PHE A 117 -4.10 1.03 15.93
CA PHE A 117 -5.11 0.06 15.52
C PHE A 117 -4.50 -1.33 15.37
N TRP A 118 -5.25 -2.35 15.80
CA TRP A 118 -4.92 -3.73 15.43
C TRP A 118 -4.99 -3.87 13.92
N HIS A 119 -4.20 -4.78 13.36
CA HIS A 119 -4.29 -5.04 11.92
C HIS A 119 -5.69 -5.58 11.55
N LYS A 120 -6.20 -6.56 12.32
CA LYS A 120 -7.56 -7.14 12.20
C LYS A 120 -7.99 -7.72 13.54
N ASP A 121 -9.28 -7.97 13.73
CA ASP A 121 -9.81 -8.70 14.90
C ASP A 121 -9.12 -10.06 15.12
N ILE A 122 -8.81 -10.76 14.03
CA ILE A 122 -8.13 -12.06 14.07
C ILE A 122 -6.63 -11.96 14.40
N TYR A 123 -6.09 -10.74 14.50
CA TYR A 123 -4.69 -10.44 14.81
C TYR A 123 -4.62 -9.47 16.00
N PRO A 124 -5.07 -9.90 17.20
CA PRO A 124 -5.15 -9.03 18.35
C PRO A 124 -3.76 -8.54 18.77
N HIS A 125 -3.67 -7.28 19.19
CA HIS A 125 -2.43 -6.62 19.64
C HIS A 125 -1.34 -6.45 18.57
N GLN A 126 -1.62 -6.75 17.30
CA GLN A 126 -0.63 -6.69 16.23
C GLN A 126 -0.73 -5.41 15.40
N VAL A 127 0.41 -4.77 15.15
CA VAL A 127 0.57 -3.62 14.24
C VAL A 127 1.36 -4.06 13.03
N TRP A 128 0.78 -3.96 11.84
CA TRP A 128 1.43 -4.30 10.57
C TRP A 128 1.59 -3.03 9.74
N LEU A 129 2.74 -2.89 9.06
CA LEU A 129 3.00 -1.72 8.20
C LEU A 129 1.92 -1.52 7.13
N ASP A 130 1.38 -2.63 6.59
CA ASP A 130 0.30 -2.67 5.62
C ASP A 130 -0.93 -1.88 6.09
N GLY A 131 -1.34 -2.09 7.35
CA GLY A 131 -2.53 -1.47 7.93
C GLY A 131 -2.45 0.05 7.98
N LEU A 132 -1.24 0.62 8.11
CA LEU A 132 -1.05 2.07 8.11
C LEU A 132 -1.43 2.65 6.75
N TYR A 133 -1.09 1.98 5.64
CA TYR A 133 -1.55 2.45 4.34
C TYR A 133 -3.05 2.29 4.17
N MET A 134 -3.62 1.16 4.61
CA MET A 134 -5.05 0.92 4.42
C MET A 134 -5.90 1.98 5.14
N ILE A 135 -5.48 2.41 6.33
CA ILE A 135 -6.23 3.30 7.20
C ILE A 135 -5.81 4.78 7.07
N MET A 136 -4.53 5.12 7.21
CA MET A 136 -4.14 6.49 7.57
C MET A 136 -4.43 7.55 6.51
N PRO A 137 -4.19 7.34 5.20
CA PRO A 137 -4.58 8.30 4.18
C PRO A 137 -6.10 8.45 4.06
N PHE A 138 -6.85 7.35 4.27
CA PHE A 138 -8.31 7.42 4.29
C PHE A 138 -8.80 8.24 5.48
N TYR A 139 -8.27 7.95 6.68
CA TYR A 139 -8.63 8.62 7.92
C TYR A 139 -8.32 10.12 7.84
N ALA A 140 -7.11 10.50 7.42
CA ALA A 140 -6.70 11.89 7.24
C ALA A 140 -7.67 12.67 6.34
N GLN A 141 -8.05 12.10 5.20
CA GLN A 141 -8.97 12.75 4.27
C GLN A 141 -10.39 12.86 4.86
N SER A 142 -10.82 11.86 5.65
CA SER A 142 -12.10 11.89 6.35
C SER A 142 -12.16 12.99 7.42
N LEU A 143 -11.07 13.26 8.15
CA LEU A 143 -11.02 14.37 9.12
C LEU A 143 -11.33 15.72 8.46
N ILE A 144 -10.78 15.97 7.27
CA ILE A 144 -11.07 17.18 6.49
C ILE A 144 -12.55 17.22 6.08
N GLU A 145 -13.05 16.12 5.51
CA GLU A 145 -14.41 16.02 4.96
C GLU A 145 -15.50 16.16 6.03
N PHE A 146 -15.25 15.62 7.22
CA PHE A 146 -16.19 15.68 8.35
C PHE A 146 -15.89 16.83 9.32
N HIS A 147 -14.94 17.70 8.98
CA HIS A 147 -14.55 18.86 9.79
C HIS A 147 -14.16 18.52 11.23
N GLU A 148 -13.43 17.41 11.39
CA GLU A 148 -12.91 16.94 12.68
C GLU A 148 -11.44 17.34 12.86
N ASN A 149 -11.05 17.58 14.11
CA ASN A 149 -9.70 18.07 14.46
C ASN A 149 -8.92 17.08 15.35
N THR A 150 -9.11 15.78 15.13
CA THR A 150 -8.47 14.68 15.91
C THR A 150 -7.18 14.18 15.26
N TRP A 151 -6.44 15.06 14.59
CA TRP A 151 -5.20 14.75 13.87
C TRP A 151 -4.13 14.06 14.72
N ASP A 152 -4.10 14.35 16.03
CA ASP A 152 -3.11 13.80 16.95
C ASP A 152 -3.09 12.27 16.95
N ASP A 153 -4.25 11.62 16.80
CA ASP A 153 -4.34 10.17 16.73
C ASP A 153 -3.57 9.60 15.53
N ILE A 154 -3.68 10.22 14.36
CA ILE A 154 -2.97 9.79 13.15
C ILE A 154 -1.46 9.86 13.38
N PHE A 155 -0.97 10.99 13.89
CA PHE A 155 0.47 11.20 14.07
C PHE A 155 1.04 10.32 15.19
N ASP A 156 0.32 10.16 16.30
CA ASP A 156 0.71 9.25 17.40
C ASP A 156 0.83 7.82 16.90
N GLN A 157 -0.08 7.37 16.01
CA GLN A 157 0.01 6.04 15.42
C GLN A 157 1.23 5.87 14.50
N PHE A 158 1.60 6.87 13.70
CA PHE A 158 2.85 6.82 12.93
C PHE A 158 4.09 6.78 13.84
N GLN A 159 4.13 7.60 14.90
CA GLN A 159 5.22 7.61 15.86
C GLN A 159 5.36 6.28 16.60
N ASN A 160 4.24 5.70 17.03
CA ASN A 160 4.24 4.45 17.76
C ASN A 160 4.55 3.26 16.85
N ALA A 161 4.04 3.25 15.62
CA ALA A 161 4.47 2.28 14.60
C ALA A 161 5.97 2.40 14.33
N HIS A 162 6.52 3.62 14.24
CA HIS A 162 7.95 3.81 14.09
C HIS A 162 8.74 3.20 15.26
N LYS A 163 8.34 3.45 16.52
CA LYS A 163 9.00 2.86 17.70
C LYS A 163 8.90 1.34 17.73
N LEU A 164 7.75 0.77 17.36
CA LEU A 164 7.49 -0.66 17.44
C LEU A 164 8.21 -1.47 16.35
N LEU A 165 8.29 -0.91 15.13
CA LEU A 165 8.68 -1.66 13.93
C LEU A 165 10.10 -1.31 13.45
N TRP A 166 10.68 -0.20 13.93
CA TRP A 166 12.05 0.17 13.57
C TRP A 166 13.06 -0.78 14.17
N ASN A 167 13.93 -1.32 13.33
CA ASN A 167 15.07 -2.11 13.74
C ASN A 167 16.34 -1.24 13.70
N ASN A 168 17.00 -1.10 14.84
CA ASN A 168 18.16 -0.22 15.00
C ASN A 168 19.42 -0.69 14.27
N GLU A 169 19.56 -1.99 14.02
CA GLU A 169 20.70 -2.57 13.31
C GLU A 169 20.51 -2.45 11.80
N LEU A 170 19.32 -2.81 11.33
CA LEU A 170 18.95 -2.74 9.91
C LEU A 170 18.70 -1.30 9.44
N LYS A 171 18.42 -0.37 10.37
CA LYS A 171 17.97 1.00 10.07
C LYS A 171 16.77 1.01 9.11
N LEU A 172 15.84 0.09 9.33
CA LEU A 172 14.65 -0.11 8.52
C LEU A 172 13.56 -0.80 9.35
N TYR A 173 12.38 -1.02 8.75
CA TYR A 173 11.21 -1.53 9.47
C TYR A 173 10.97 -3.01 9.19
N THR A 174 10.73 -3.80 10.25
CA THR A 174 10.22 -5.16 10.10
C THR A 174 8.73 -5.12 9.72
N HIS A 175 8.20 -6.22 9.17
CA HIS A 175 6.84 -6.25 8.62
C HIS A 175 5.76 -5.94 9.69
N ALA A 176 5.88 -6.53 10.88
CA ALA A 176 4.86 -6.44 11.91
C ALA A 176 5.46 -6.52 13.31
N ASN A 177 4.67 -6.07 14.29
CA ASN A 177 4.94 -6.19 15.71
C ASN A 177 3.71 -6.75 16.40
N ASP A 178 3.88 -7.76 17.25
CA ASP A 178 2.88 -8.20 18.22
C ASP A 178 3.21 -7.62 19.59
N CYS A 179 2.45 -6.61 20.03
CA CYS A 179 2.69 -5.95 21.32
C CYS A 179 2.48 -6.91 22.51
N SER A 180 1.72 -8.00 22.33
CA SER A 180 1.55 -9.04 23.35
C SER A 180 2.68 -10.07 23.38
N ARG A 181 3.45 -10.17 22.28
CA ARG A 181 4.50 -11.17 22.05
C ARG A 181 4.04 -12.62 22.17
N LEU A 182 2.77 -12.87 21.88
CA LEU A 182 2.16 -14.20 21.99
C LEU A 182 2.19 -14.97 20.66
N SER A 183 2.39 -14.27 19.54
CA SER A 183 2.45 -14.90 18.23
C SER A 183 3.75 -15.67 18.02
N ASP A 184 3.68 -16.87 17.45
CA ASP A 184 4.84 -17.75 17.21
C ASP A 184 5.94 -17.13 16.34
N TRP A 185 5.59 -16.18 15.47
CA TRP A 185 6.54 -15.46 14.60
C TRP A 185 7.20 -14.26 15.29
N SER A 186 6.70 -13.84 16.45
CA SER A 186 7.12 -12.62 17.13
C SER A 186 8.35 -12.85 18.01
N ASP A 187 9.32 -11.94 17.94
CA ASP A 187 10.49 -11.97 18.81
C ASP A 187 10.08 -11.74 20.28
N GLU A 188 10.58 -12.58 21.19
CA GLU A 188 10.18 -12.60 22.60
C GLU A 188 10.52 -11.29 23.35
N THR A 189 11.48 -10.50 22.86
CA THR A 189 11.92 -9.25 23.50
C THR A 189 11.24 -8.04 22.88
N THR A 190 11.21 -7.98 21.55
CA THR A 190 10.80 -6.80 20.79
C THR A 190 9.35 -6.90 20.28
N GLY A 191 8.82 -8.12 20.14
CA GLY A 191 7.54 -8.40 19.46
C GLY A 191 7.62 -8.30 17.93
N GLN A 192 8.78 -7.97 17.36
CA GLN A 192 8.95 -7.76 15.93
C GLN A 192 8.95 -9.08 15.14
N SER A 193 8.51 -9.04 13.89
CA SER A 193 8.75 -10.11 12.92
C SER A 193 10.21 -10.11 12.45
N GLN A 194 10.65 -11.23 11.85
CA GLN A 194 12.09 -11.52 11.70
C GLN A 194 12.79 -10.79 10.55
N VAL A 195 12.04 -10.29 9.55
CA VAL A 195 12.62 -9.80 8.30
C VAL A 195 12.04 -8.46 7.86
N VAL A 196 12.78 -7.77 6.99
CA VAL A 196 12.29 -6.59 6.29
C VAL A 196 11.67 -7.01 4.96
N TRP A 197 10.34 -7.14 4.96
CA TRP A 197 9.59 -7.45 3.76
C TRP A 197 9.31 -6.19 2.93
N LEU A 198 9.74 -6.19 1.67
CA LEU A 198 9.77 -4.99 0.82
C LEU A 198 8.39 -4.33 0.64
N ARG A 199 7.34 -5.11 0.37
CA ARG A 199 6.01 -4.54 0.16
C ARG A 199 5.43 -3.91 1.43
N ALA A 200 5.73 -4.46 2.61
CA ALA A 200 5.34 -3.87 3.89
C ALA A 200 5.96 -2.47 4.06
N VAL A 201 7.27 -2.36 3.81
CA VAL A 201 7.98 -1.07 3.82
C VAL A 201 7.41 -0.13 2.77
N GLY A 202 7.12 -0.64 1.56
CA GLY A 202 6.45 0.11 0.51
C GLY A 202 5.13 0.74 0.97
N TRP A 203 4.25 -0.04 1.61
CA TRP A 203 3.00 0.46 2.18
C TRP A 203 3.23 1.60 3.17
N PHE A 204 4.18 1.42 4.10
CA PHE A 204 4.48 2.43 5.10
C PHE A 204 4.98 3.74 4.47
N PHE A 205 5.86 3.67 3.47
CA PHE A 205 6.34 4.84 2.75
C PHE A 205 5.23 5.57 2.00
N MET A 206 4.33 4.81 1.36
CA MET A 206 3.15 5.39 0.72
C MET A 206 2.21 6.03 1.73
N ALA A 207 2.05 5.43 2.92
CA ALA A 207 1.21 5.97 3.98
C ALA A 207 1.76 7.30 4.49
N LEU A 208 3.07 7.37 4.75
CA LEU A 208 3.75 8.60 5.18
C LEU A 208 3.55 9.75 4.18
N VAL A 209 3.84 9.50 2.90
CA VAL A 209 3.80 10.56 1.87
C VAL A 209 2.36 10.96 1.51
N ASP A 210 1.42 10.01 1.46
CA ASP A 210 0.02 10.30 1.15
C ASP A 210 -0.66 11.03 2.31
N THR A 211 -0.44 10.59 3.55
CA THR A 211 -0.98 11.29 4.72
C THR A 211 -0.37 12.68 4.87
N TYR A 212 0.94 12.85 4.65
CA TYR A 212 1.57 14.18 4.69
C TYR A 212 0.92 15.14 3.69
N GLU A 213 0.73 14.73 2.43
CA GLU A 213 0.11 15.59 1.40
C GLU A 213 -1.28 16.09 1.82
N ILE A 214 -2.04 15.24 2.52
CA ILE A 214 -3.38 15.55 3.02
C ILE A 214 -3.30 16.47 4.24
N SER A 215 -2.42 16.19 5.20
CA SER A 215 -2.44 16.83 6.52
C SER A 215 -1.55 18.08 6.64
N CYS A 216 -0.65 18.35 5.70
CA CYS A 216 0.40 19.38 5.87
C CYS A 216 -0.13 20.82 5.98
N LYS A 217 -1.35 21.09 5.56
CA LYS A 217 -2.02 22.39 5.73
C LYS A 217 -2.95 22.44 6.95
N GLU A 218 -3.25 21.29 7.53
CA GLU A 218 -4.22 21.13 8.60
C GLU A 218 -3.55 21.03 9.98
N SER A 219 -2.30 20.51 10.04
CA SER A 219 -1.55 20.37 11.29
C SER A 219 -0.04 20.44 11.10
N ASP A 220 0.63 21.25 11.92
CA ASP A 220 2.09 21.37 11.95
C ASP A 220 2.79 20.05 12.30
N ARG A 221 2.09 19.14 13.00
CA ARG A 221 2.60 17.80 13.32
C ARG A 221 2.83 16.94 12.08
N ALA A 222 2.32 17.33 10.90
CA ALA A 222 2.65 16.68 9.64
C ALA A 222 4.17 16.62 9.39
N GLU A 223 4.96 17.58 9.90
CA GLU A 223 6.42 17.56 9.78
C GLU A 223 7.07 16.34 10.48
N GLU A 224 6.40 15.72 11.44
CA GLU A 224 6.83 14.46 12.04
C GLU A 224 6.92 13.33 11.00
N LEU A 225 5.95 13.25 10.08
CA LEU A 225 5.93 12.23 9.03
C LEU A 225 7.09 12.42 8.05
N LYS A 226 7.42 13.68 7.76
CA LYS A 226 8.56 14.04 6.92
C LYS A 226 9.89 13.63 7.55
N LEU A 227 10.05 13.78 8.87
CA LEU A 227 11.25 13.33 9.57
C LEU A 227 11.42 11.80 9.49
N ILE A 228 10.34 11.05 9.78
CA ILE A 228 10.33 9.59 9.66
C ILE A 228 10.67 9.17 8.23
N LEU A 229 10.01 9.77 7.24
CA LEU A 229 10.22 9.49 5.81
C LEU A 229 11.66 9.80 5.39
N GLY A 230 12.21 10.94 5.81
CA GLY A 230 13.55 11.39 5.47
C GLY A 230 14.64 10.44 5.96
N ASP A 231 14.57 10.03 7.22
CA ASP A 231 15.53 9.11 7.82
C ASP A 231 15.43 7.72 7.17
N ALA A 232 14.22 7.17 7.07
CA ALA A 232 14.00 5.87 6.46
C ALA A 232 14.42 5.84 4.98
N SER A 233 14.13 6.88 4.22
CA SER A 233 14.51 6.97 2.80
C SER A 233 16.02 6.90 2.61
N ARG A 234 16.78 7.60 3.46
CA ARG A 234 18.25 7.60 3.40
C ARG A 234 18.83 6.21 3.61
N TYR A 235 18.33 5.46 4.59
CA TYR A 235 18.82 4.11 4.86
C TYR A 235 18.32 3.07 3.84
N MET A 236 17.11 3.24 3.33
CA MET A 236 16.55 2.37 2.29
C MET A 236 17.45 2.32 1.04
N LEU A 237 18.11 3.42 0.67
CA LEU A 237 19.03 3.44 -0.47
C LEU A 237 20.23 2.50 -0.33
N ASN A 238 20.63 2.11 0.89
CA ASN A 238 21.70 1.13 1.10
C ASN A 238 21.32 -0.28 0.60
N TYR A 239 20.02 -0.53 0.40
CA TYR A 239 19.48 -1.81 -0.03
C TYR A 239 19.07 -1.82 -1.50
N LEU A 240 19.22 -0.70 -2.22
CA LEU A 240 18.93 -0.65 -3.66
C LEU A 240 20.01 -1.44 -4.41
N ASP A 241 19.59 -2.43 -5.18
CA ASP A 241 20.46 -3.08 -6.15
C ASP A 241 20.60 -2.14 -7.36
N THR A 242 21.74 -1.46 -7.47
CA THR A 242 22.01 -0.47 -8.50
C THR A 242 22.29 -1.07 -9.88
N ASP A 243 22.60 -2.37 -9.97
CA ASP A 243 22.81 -3.04 -11.26
C ASP A 243 21.47 -3.27 -11.97
N VAL A 244 20.43 -3.56 -11.19
CA VAL A 244 19.06 -3.82 -11.67
C VAL A 244 18.13 -2.62 -11.48
N ASN A 245 18.51 -1.69 -10.59
CA ASN A 245 17.66 -0.62 -10.06
C ASN A 245 16.35 -1.15 -9.46
N MET A 246 16.43 -2.16 -8.60
CA MET A 246 15.27 -2.70 -7.88
C MET A 246 15.65 -3.12 -6.46
N PHE A 247 14.66 -3.37 -5.62
CA PHE A 247 14.86 -3.96 -4.31
C PHE A 247 14.47 -5.43 -4.30
N HIS A 248 15.07 -6.21 -3.40
CA HIS A 248 14.75 -7.61 -3.18
C HIS A 248 13.49 -7.79 -2.33
N GLN A 249 12.76 -8.90 -2.51
CA GLN A 249 11.58 -9.29 -1.71
C GLN A 249 11.86 -9.21 -0.21
N ILE A 250 13.01 -9.76 0.22
CA ILE A 250 13.55 -9.57 1.57
C ILE A 250 14.70 -8.58 1.46
N VAL A 251 14.49 -7.37 1.98
CA VAL A 251 15.36 -6.21 1.73
C VAL A 251 16.71 -6.38 2.42
N ASP A 252 16.69 -6.89 3.65
CA ASP A 252 17.85 -7.01 4.52
C ASP A 252 18.66 -8.31 4.30
N ARG A 253 18.33 -9.10 3.27
CA ARG A 253 18.92 -10.42 3.01
C ARG A 253 19.16 -10.68 1.52
N LYS A 254 19.82 -9.74 0.84
CA LYS A 254 20.12 -9.86 -0.61
C LYS A 254 21.01 -11.05 -0.98
N ASP A 255 21.72 -11.62 -0.02
CA ASP A 255 22.63 -12.75 -0.15
C ASP A 255 21.93 -14.12 -0.03
N LEU A 256 20.66 -14.15 0.40
CA LEU A 256 19.91 -15.40 0.46
C LEU A 256 19.69 -15.97 -0.94
N GLN A 257 19.94 -17.28 -1.04
CA GLN A 257 19.59 -18.06 -2.21
C GLN A 257 18.07 -17.92 -2.49
N ASP A 258 17.71 -17.77 -3.76
CA ASP A 258 16.34 -17.63 -4.24
C ASP A 258 15.61 -16.32 -3.84
N ASN A 259 16.29 -15.40 -3.15
CA ASN A 259 15.78 -14.03 -3.04
C ASN A 259 15.75 -13.38 -4.43
N TYR A 260 14.77 -12.51 -4.66
CA TYR A 260 14.48 -12.00 -5.99
C TYR A 260 14.08 -10.52 -5.93
N HIS A 261 14.39 -9.78 -6.99
CA HIS A 261 13.90 -8.41 -7.16
C HIS A 261 12.37 -8.42 -7.25
N GLU A 262 11.70 -7.71 -6.36
CA GLU A 262 10.25 -7.76 -6.25
C GLU A 262 9.60 -6.47 -6.77
N THR A 263 8.65 -6.64 -7.69
CA THR A 263 8.06 -5.56 -8.48
C THR A 263 7.17 -4.64 -7.65
N SER A 264 6.28 -5.16 -6.80
CA SER A 264 5.27 -4.32 -6.15
C SER A 264 5.86 -3.36 -5.14
N GLY A 265 6.68 -3.84 -4.23
CA GLY A 265 7.34 -3.01 -3.25
C GLY A 265 8.37 -2.07 -3.89
N SER A 266 9.08 -2.50 -4.94
CA SER A 266 9.96 -1.59 -5.70
C SER A 266 9.15 -0.44 -6.34
N ALA A 267 7.98 -0.73 -6.91
CA ALA A 267 7.11 0.29 -7.48
C ALA A 267 6.52 1.23 -6.40
N MET A 268 6.20 0.71 -5.21
CA MET A 268 5.75 1.53 -4.08
C MET A 268 6.84 2.48 -3.60
N MET A 269 8.09 2.01 -3.53
CA MET A 269 9.25 2.86 -3.23
C MET A 269 9.46 3.92 -4.31
N ALA A 270 9.36 3.54 -5.59
CA ALA A 270 9.45 4.47 -6.71
C ALA A 270 8.39 5.59 -6.61
N TYR A 271 7.13 5.21 -6.37
CA TYR A 271 6.04 6.15 -6.14
C TYR A 271 6.34 7.08 -4.96
N ALA A 272 6.68 6.54 -3.80
CA ALA A 272 6.89 7.33 -2.60
C ALA A 272 8.06 8.31 -2.76
N PHE A 273 9.18 7.89 -3.35
CA PHE A 273 10.33 8.77 -3.60
C PHE A 273 10.02 9.88 -4.60
N MET A 274 9.32 9.56 -5.70
CA MET A 274 8.96 10.57 -6.69
C MET A 274 7.97 11.59 -6.11
N LYS A 275 6.95 11.11 -5.40
CA LYS A 275 5.96 11.97 -4.74
C LYS A 275 6.58 12.83 -3.65
N ALA A 276 7.38 12.24 -2.77
CA ALA A 276 8.05 12.97 -1.69
C ALA A 276 9.00 14.04 -2.24
N SER A 277 9.69 13.74 -3.35
CA SER A 277 10.50 14.73 -4.06
C SER A 277 9.66 15.85 -4.67
N ARG A 278 8.51 15.54 -5.30
CA ARG A 278 7.57 16.55 -5.85
C ARG A 278 7.01 17.47 -4.76
N LEU A 279 6.75 16.92 -3.58
CA LEU A 279 6.26 17.66 -2.42
C LEU A 279 7.36 18.40 -1.63
N GLY A 280 8.63 18.27 -2.04
CA GLY A 280 9.75 18.91 -1.34
C GLY A 280 10.12 18.27 0.01
N LEU A 281 9.65 17.06 0.29
CA LEU A 281 9.98 16.29 1.49
C LEU A 281 11.36 15.65 1.41
N LEU A 282 11.77 15.30 0.19
CA LEU A 282 13.07 14.72 -0.12
C LEU A 282 13.76 15.53 -1.22
N GLU A 283 15.09 15.52 -1.22
CA GLU A 283 15.89 16.15 -2.27
C GLU A 283 15.53 15.63 -3.67
N GLY A 284 15.71 16.45 -4.70
CA GLY A 284 15.39 16.13 -6.10
C GLY A 284 15.89 14.75 -6.55
N LYS A 285 17.10 14.35 -6.10
CA LYS A 285 17.74 13.07 -6.42
C LYS A 285 16.87 11.85 -6.13
N TYR A 286 16.02 11.90 -5.09
CA TYR A 286 15.12 10.79 -4.77
C TYR A 286 14.08 10.58 -5.87
N GLY A 287 13.61 11.65 -6.50
CA GLY A 287 12.71 11.52 -7.64
C GLY A 287 13.39 10.94 -8.88
N GLN A 288 14.67 11.26 -9.13
CA GLN A 288 15.44 10.56 -10.18
C GLN A 288 15.65 9.09 -9.84
N ILE A 289 15.98 8.75 -8.59
CA ILE A 289 16.11 7.36 -8.13
C ILE A 289 14.79 6.61 -8.31
N GLY A 290 13.66 7.20 -7.92
CA GLY A 290 12.34 6.58 -8.11
C GLY A 290 12.01 6.31 -9.58
N SER A 291 12.32 7.25 -10.50
CA SER A 291 12.21 7.00 -11.94
C SER A 291 13.12 5.87 -12.42
N SER A 292 14.34 5.80 -11.90
CA SER A 292 15.32 4.75 -12.23
C SER A 292 14.83 3.37 -11.80
N ILE A 293 14.15 3.29 -10.63
CA ILE A 293 13.57 2.06 -10.13
C ILE A 293 12.45 1.56 -11.05
N LEU A 294 11.60 2.48 -11.52
CA LEU A 294 10.53 2.14 -12.45
C LEU A 294 11.06 1.65 -13.81
N ASP A 295 12.17 2.22 -14.29
CA ASP A 295 12.87 1.72 -15.47
C ASP A 295 13.50 0.33 -15.22
N GLY A 296 14.05 0.09 -14.02
CA GLY A 296 14.54 -1.23 -13.59
C GLY A 296 13.45 -2.31 -13.67
N ILE A 297 12.28 -2.02 -13.08
CA ILE A 297 11.10 -2.90 -13.14
C ILE A 297 10.71 -3.17 -14.60
N LYS A 298 10.60 -2.10 -15.41
CA LYS A 298 10.21 -2.20 -16.81
C LYS A 298 11.16 -3.10 -17.60
N ASN A 299 12.47 -2.89 -17.44
CA ASN A 299 13.50 -3.61 -18.18
C ASN A 299 13.59 -5.08 -17.76
N ARG A 300 13.35 -5.39 -16.49
CA ARG A 300 13.46 -6.76 -15.95
C ARG A 300 12.19 -7.59 -16.12
N TYR A 301 11.02 -7.00 -15.90
CA TYR A 301 9.79 -7.76 -15.67
C TYR A 301 8.58 -7.36 -16.51
N LEU A 302 8.61 -6.24 -17.26
CA LEU A 302 7.54 -5.94 -18.21
C LEU A 302 7.90 -6.50 -19.59
N THR A 303 7.44 -7.73 -19.85
CA THR A 303 7.74 -8.46 -21.08
C THR A 303 6.59 -8.38 -22.07
N ARG A 304 6.90 -8.43 -23.38
CA ARG A 304 5.91 -8.62 -24.44
C ARG A 304 6.13 -9.94 -25.15
N GLU A 305 5.12 -10.81 -25.13
CA GLU A 305 5.11 -12.10 -25.80
C GLU A 305 3.84 -12.20 -26.65
N GLU A 306 3.97 -12.51 -27.95
CA GLU A 306 2.83 -12.61 -28.90
C GLU A 306 1.88 -11.40 -28.90
N GLY A 307 2.43 -10.19 -28.67
CA GLY A 307 1.66 -8.95 -28.61
C GLY A 307 1.10 -8.61 -27.23
N VAL A 308 1.07 -9.56 -26.30
CA VAL A 308 0.55 -9.39 -24.93
C VAL A 308 1.65 -8.92 -23.99
N LEU A 309 1.40 -7.82 -23.27
CA LEU A 309 2.26 -7.34 -22.19
C LEU A 309 1.94 -8.08 -20.88
N THR A 310 2.97 -8.47 -20.14
CA THR A 310 2.83 -9.14 -18.83
C THR A 310 3.85 -8.58 -17.86
N LEU A 311 3.40 -8.21 -16.66
CA LEU A 311 4.27 -7.75 -15.59
C LEU A 311 4.53 -8.90 -14.61
N LYS A 312 5.80 -9.28 -14.48
CA LYS A 312 6.26 -10.41 -13.66
C LYS A 312 6.90 -9.93 -12.34
N GLY A 313 7.37 -10.88 -11.52
CA GLY A 313 8.16 -10.57 -10.32
C GLY A 313 7.36 -10.01 -9.15
N ILE A 314 6.04 -10.26 -9.09
CA ILE A 314 5.16 -9.71 -8.05
C ILE A 314 4.84 -10.79 -7.03
N CYS A 315 5.13 -10.56 -5.74
CA CYS A 315 4.67 -11.43 -4.67
C CYS A 315 3.13 -11.40 -4.61
N ALA A 316 2.43 -12.54 -4.67
CA ALA A 316 0.98 -12.60 -4.75
C ALA A 316 0.28 -12.09 -3.47
N SER A 317 0.81 -12.48 -2.32
CA SER A 317 0.39 -12.09 -0.97
C SER A 317 1.43 -12.61 0.04
N ALA A 318 1.58 -11.94 1.17
CA ALA A 318 2.26 -12.49 2.35
C ALA A 318 1.52 -12.00 3.60
N GLY A 319 1.75 -12.65 4.74
CA GLY A 319 1.15 -12.32 6.03
C GLY A 319 1.84 -13.11 7.15
N LEU A 320 1.33 -13.03 8.37
CA LEU A 320 1.92 -13.69 9.54
C LEU A 320 0.84 -14.39 10.37
N GLY A 321 1.19 -15.50 11.01
CA GLY A 321 0.28 -16.28 11.87
C GLY A 321 -0.84 -17.02 11.11
N PRO A 322 -1.98 -17.33 11.75
CA PRO A 322 -3.10 -18.04 11.11
C PRO A 322 -3.77 -17.25 9.97
N GLY A 323 -3.89 -17.85 8.78
CA GLY A 323 -4.27 -17.14 7.55
C GLY A 323 -5.54 -17.59 6.87
N PRO A 324 -5.91 -16.92 5.76
CA PRO A 324 -6.93 -17.41 4.85
C PRO A 324 -6.66 -18.87 4.45
N ASP A 325 -7.73 -19.61 4.17
CA ASP A 325 -7.66 -21.02 3.76
C ASP A 325 -6.97 -21.93 4.80
N ASN A 326 -7.03 -21.57 6.10
CA ASN A 326 -6.44 -22.29 7.23
C ASN A 326 -4.92 -22.49 7.10
N ARG A 327 -4.21 -21.50 6.55
CA ARG A 327 -2.75 -21.51 6.50
C ARG A 327 -2.15 -21.32 7.90
N GLU A 328 -1.22 -22.20 8.26
CA GLU A 328 -0.46 -22.17 9.52
C GLU A 328 1.05 -22.02 9.29
N ASP A 329 1.50 -21.99 8.03
CA ASP A 329 2.91 -21.97 7.62
C ASP A 329 3.52 -20.56 7.52
N ARG A 330 2.85 -19.55 8.08
CA ARG A 330 3.22 -18.12 7.97
C ARG A 330 4.00 -17.66 9.20
N ASP A 331 5.13 -18.32 9.41
CA ASP A 331 6.01 -18.18 10.59
C ASP A 331 6.92 -16.93 10.55
N GLY A 332 6.86 -16.14 9.47
CA GLY A 332 7.65 -14.91 9.33
C GLY A 332 9.14 -15.13 9.09
N THR A 333 9.57 -16.37 8.84
CA THR A 333 10.95 -16.70 8.47
C THR A 333 11.27 -16.22 7.05
N PRO A 334 12.56 -15.99 6.71
CA PRO A 334 12.94 -15.71 5.33
C PRO A 334 12.39 -16.73 4.33
N GLU A 335 12.45 -18.02 4.66
CA GLU A 335 11.98 -19.13 3.83
C GLU A 335 10.48 -19.01 3.55
N TYR A 336 9.69 -18.60 4.54
CA TYR A 336 8.27 -18.32 4.33
C TYR A 336 8.03 -17.24 3.26
N TYR A 337 8.68 -16.08 3.36
CA TYR A 337 8.49 -15.00 2.39
C TYR A 337 8.98 -15.33 0.98
N LEU A 338 10.01 -16.18 0.86
CA LEU A 338 10.53 -16.64 -0.44
C LEU A 338 9.67 -17.74 -1.07
N ARG A 339 8.94 -18.54 -0.27
CA ARG A 339 7.98 -19.55 -0.76
C ARG A 339 6.68 -18.94 -1.26
N GLU A 340 6.34 -17.71 -0.86
CA GLU A 340 5.12 -17.06 -1.34
C GLU A 340 5.10 -16.97 -2.86
N LYS A 341 3.94 -17.31 -3.43
CA LYS A 341 3.80 -17.42 -4.88
C LYS A 341 4.09 -16.08 -5.54
N GLN A 342 4.89 -16.10 -6.60
CA GLN A 342 4.94 -14.99 -7.55
C GLN A 342 3.79 -15.11 -8.56
N MET A 343 3.08 -14.00 -8.79
CA MET A 343 1.92 -13.97 -9.67
C MET A 343 2.04 -12.83 -10.68
N ASP A 344 2.05 -13.20 -11.94
CA ASP A 344 2.03 -12.26 -13.06
C ASP A 344 0.77 -11.41 -13.04
N ASP A 345 0.91 -10.14 -13.40
CA ASP A 345 -0.17 -9.15 -13.41
C ASP A 345 -0.91 -9.06 -12.07
N ASN A 346 -0.24 -9.36 -10.96
CA ASN A 346 -0.88 -9.24 -9.66
C ASN A 346 -1.18 -7.76 -9.36
N GLN A 347 -2.38 -7.53 -8.84
CA GLN A 347 -2.96 -6.22 -8.57
C GLN A 347 -2.05 -5.29 -7.77
N HIS A 348 -1.29 -5.80 -6.79
CA HIS A 348 -0.37 -4.98 -6.01
C HIS A 348 0.70 -4.33 -6.88
N GLY A 349 1.34 -5.13 -7.73
CA GLY A 349 2.43 -4.66 -8.58
C GLY A 349 1.94 -3.73 -9.66
N THR A 350 0.85 -4.12 -10.32
CA THR A 350 0.26 -3.31 -11.39
C THR A 350 -0.25 -1.97 -10.87
N ALA A 351 -0.99 -1.95 -9.75
CA ALA A 351 -1.48 -0.70 -9.14
C ALA A 351 -0.33 0.21 -8.68
N ALA A 352 0.67 -0.33 -7.99
CA ALA A 352 1.84 0.45 -7.56
C ALA A 352 2.60 1.03 -8.76
N CYS A 353 2.72 0.29 -9.87
CA CYS A 353 3.30 0.81 -11.10
C CYS A 353 2.45 1.94 -11.72
N MET A 354 1.12 1.84 -11.70
CA MET A 354 0.25 2.95 -12.16
C MET A 354 0.53 4.21 -11.35
N MET A 355 0.54 4.10 -10.01
CA MET A 355 0.81 5.21 -9.11
C MET A 355 2.20 5.82 -9.36
N ALA A 356 3.23 4.99 -9.52
CA ALA A 356 4.59 5.44 -9.81
C ALA A 356 4.70 6.13 -11.18
N VAL A 357 4.09 5.55 -12.23
CA VAL A 357 4.07 6.15 -13.57
C VAL A 357 3.36 7.51 -13.55
N SER A 358 2.26 7.66 -12.80
CA SER A 358 1.59 8.95 -12.62
C SER A 358 2.52 10.01 -12.06
N GLU A 359 3.28 9.68 -11.00
CA GLU A 359 4.26 10.61 -10.44
C GLU A 359 5.43 10.89 -11.40
N GLN A 360 5.84 9.92 -12.22
CA GLN A 360 6.84 10.15 -13.27
C GLN A 360 6.33 11.15 -14.32
N LEU A 361 5.08 11.02 -14.75
CA LEU A 361 4.46 11.91 -15.74
C LEU A 361 4.33 13.35 -15.21
N LEU A 362 3.94 13.50 -13.93
CA LEU A 362 3.85 14.81 -13.27
C LEU A 362 5.20 15.53 -13.09
N ARG A 363 6.33 14.85 -13.29
CA ARG A 363 7.67 15.44 -13.20
C ARG A 363 8.25 15.87 -14.55
N VAL A 364 7.71 15.34 -15.64
CA VAL A 364 8.15 15.66 -17.01
C VAL A 364 7.36 16.85 -17.57
N ASN A 365 6.16 17.07 -17.05
CA ASN A 365 5.32 18.24 -17.29
C ASN A 365 5.61 19.32 -16.24
#